data_AF-R6A0I0-F1
#
_entry.id   AF-R6A0I0-F1
#
_cell.length_a   1.000
_cell.length_b   1.000
_cell.length_c   1.000
_cell.angle_alpha   90.00
_cell.angle_beta   90.00
_cell.angle_gamma   90.00
#
_symmetry.space_group_name_H-M   'P 1'
#
loop_
_entity.id
_entity.type
_entity.pdbx_description
1 polymer ?
#
loop_
_entity_poly.entity_id
_entity_poly.type
_entity_poly.pdbx_seq_one_letter_code
_entity_poly.pdbx_strand_id
1 'polypeptide(L)'
;MSGTTNDAEQRAFSEREKFVTAFNETMLKIWKEQMTLLDVIDTGALLASPKSLPLRADGRFMELGLSQSFLEYGLWQNFGTGKEIPRGNNGDIGRERKRKKKPWFSRKYYASVMNLRDFLADNMAKEFVGVVAQSLDDKYLRYNH
;
A
#
# COMPACT_ATOMS: atom_id res chain seq x y z
N MET A 1 6.48 -29.86 24.03
CA MET A 1 6.54 -29.68 22.56
C MET A 1 6.18 -28.23 22.20
N SER A 2 6.99 -27.24 22.60
CA SER A 2 6.66 -25.81 22.43
C SER A 2 7.23 -25.17 21.14
N GLY A 3 7.81 -25.96 20.24
CA GLY A 3 8.50 -25.43 19.04
C GLY A 3 7.57 -25.10 17.87
N THR A 4 6.47 -25.83 17.69
CA THR A 4 5.68 -25.78 16.43
C THR A 4 4.79 -24.55 16.30
N THR A 5 4.30 -23.98 17.40
CA THR A 5 3.40 -22.81 17.39
C THR A 5 4.14 -21.53 17.01
N ASN A 6 5.34 -21.35 17.60
CA ASN A 6 6.20 -20.20 17.35
C ASN A 6 6.71 -20.20 15.90
N ASP A 7 6.99 -21.38 15.33
CA ASP A 7 7.43 -21.51 13.93
C ASP A 7 6.32 -21.14 12.93
N ALA A 8 5.06 -21.48 13.20
CA ALA A 8 3.93 -21.16 12.32
C ALA A 8 3.62 -19.65 12.32
N GLU A 9 3.65 -19.03 13.50
CA GLU A 9 3.47 -17.58 13.67
C GLU A 9 4.58 -16.78 12.98
N GLN A 10 5.85 -17.19 13.15
CA GLN A 10 6.99 -16.56 12.47
C GLN A 10 6.90 -16.68 10.95
N ARG A 11 6.41 -17.81 10.44
CA ARG A 11 6.19 -18.00 8.99
C ARG A 11 5.10 -17.06 8.48
N ALA A 12 3.94 -16.99 9.15
CA ALA A 12 2.85 -16.10 8.76
C ALA A 12 3.26 -14.62 8.81
N PHE A 13 4.05 -14.23 9.83
CA PHE A 13 4.64 -12.90 9.90
C PHE A 13 5.58 -12.62 8.72
N SER A 14 6.52 -13.54 8.44
CA SER A 14 7.47 -13.42 7.33
C SER A 14 6.78 -13.37 5.97
N GLU A 15 5.72 -14.15 5.76
CA GLU A 15 4.92 -14.13 4.53
C GLU A 15 4.25 -12.77 4.31
N ARG A 16 3.67 -12.19 5.37
CA ARG A 16 3.07 -10.85 5.30
C ARG A 16 4.09 -9.76 5.05
N GLU A 17 5.25 -9.82 5.72
CA GLU A 17 6.34 -8.86 5.50
C GLU A 17 6.84 -8.91 4.06
N LYS A 18 7.08 -10.11 3.51
CA LYS A 18 7.47 -10.30 2.11
C LYS A 18 6.42 -9.77 1.15
N PHE A 19 5.14 -10.07 1.40
CA PHE A 19 4.05 -9.59 0.57
C PHE A 19 3.97 -8.06 0.57
N VAL A 20 4.02 -7.41 1.74
CA VAL A 20 3.96 -5.95 1.84
C VAL A 20 5.18 -5.29 1.19
N THR A 21 6.36 -5.89 1.33
CA THR A 21 7.58 -5.42 0.66
C THR A 21 7.43 -5.49 -0.86
N ALA A 22 7.05 -6.65 -1.40
CA ALA A 22 6.82 -6.83 -2.84
C ALA A 22 5.70 -5.91 -3.37
N PHE A 23 4.64 -5.72 -2.57
CA PHE A 23 3.55 -4.80 -2.88
C PHE A 23 4.06 -3.36 -3.02
N ASN A 24 4.88 -2.89 -2.06
CA ASN A 24 5.48 -1.56 -2.09
C ASN A 24 6.34 -1.37 -3.34
N GLU A 25 7.25 -2.31 -3.64
CA GLU A 25 8.11 -2.24 -4.82
C GLU A 25 7.31 -2.20 -6.12
N THR A 26 6.29 -3.06 -6.23
CA THR A 26 5.40 -3.11 -7.39
C THR A 26 4.68 -1.78 -7.58
N MET A 27 4.21 -1.16 -6.51
CA MET A 27 3.54 0.13 -6.58
C MET A 27 4.44 1.27 -7.01
N LEU A 28 5.64 1.35 -6.44
CA LEU A 28 6.63 2.35 -6.84
C LEU A 28 7.01 2.19 -8.32
N LYS A 29 7.15 0.95 -8.80
CA LYS A 29 7.41 0.65 -10.22
C LYS A 29 6.26 1.12 -11.11
N ILE A 30 5.03 0.72 -10.83
CA ILE A 30 3.84 1.12 -11.60
C ILE A 30 3.72 2.64 -11.65
N TRP A 31 3.94 3.31 -10.52
CA TRP A 31 3.89 4.76 -10.46
C TRP A 31 4.92 5.44 -11.36
N LYS A 32 6.17 4.99 -11.34
CA LYS A 32 7.23 5.51 -12.22
C LYS A 32 6.92 5.27 -13.69
N GLU A 33 6.41 4.08 -14.03
CA GLU A 33 5.98 3.75 -15.39
C GLU A 33 4.81 4.63 -15.85
N GLN A 34 3.81 4.84 -15.00
CA GLN A 34 2.66 5.70 -15.31
C GLN A 34 3.04 7.17 -15.44
N MET A 35 3.96 7.67 -14.60
CA MET A 35 4.49 9.02 -14.75
C MET A 35 5.17 9.21 -16.11
N THR A 36 5.95 8.22 -16.55
CA THR A 36 6.65 8.25 -17.84
C THR A 36 5.64 8.18 -18.99
N LEU A 37 4.69 7.25 -18.94
CA LEU A 37 3.68 7.03 -19.98
C LEU A 37 2.77 8.24 -20.18
N LEU A 38 2.37 8.91 -19.09
CA LEU A 38 1.50 10.06 -19.14
C LEU A 38 2.26 11.39 -19.29
N ASP A 39 3.59 11.34 -19.41
CA ASP A 39 4.45 12.53 -19.49
C ASP A 39 4.24 13.46 -18.27
N VAL A 40 4.18 12.87 -17.08
CA VAL A 40 4.09 13.59 -15.80
C VAL A 40 5.52 13.91 -15.33
N ILE A 41 6.24 14.65 -16.16
CA ILE A 41 7.64 15.00 -15.95
C ILE A 41 7.80 16.51 -16.16
N ASP A 42 8.53 17.14 -15.24
CA ASP A 42 8.94 18.55 -15.35
C ASP A 42 10.47 18.60 -15.25
N THR A 43 11.01 18.49 -14.03
CA THR A 43 12.45 18.42 -13.77
C THR A 43 12.95 17.00 -13.49
N GLY A 44 12.06 15.99 -13.50
CA GLY A 44 12.34 14.63 -13.04
C GLY A 44 12.27 14.44 -11.51
N ALA A 45 12.14 15.52 -10.72
CA ALA A 45 12.07 15.43 -9.26
C ALA A 45 10.91 14.55 -8.77
N LEU A 46 9.73 14.65 -9.42
CA LEU A 46 8.60 13.79 -9.10
C LEU A 46 8.90 12.32 -9.37
N LEU A 47 9.61 11.98 -10.45
CA LEU A 47 9.95 10.60 -10.80
C LEU A 47 10.90 9.95 -9.78
N ALA A 48 11.79 10.77 -9.19
CA ALA A 48 12.73 10.35 -8.15
C ALA A 48 12.12 10.30 -6.73
N SER A 49 10.98 10.96 -6.51
CA SER A 49 10.39 11.12 -5.17
C SER A 49 9.67 9.92 -4.54
N PRO A 50 9.09 8.94 -5.29
CA PRO A 50 8.35 7.85 -4.69
C PRO A 50 9.24 7.00 -3.80
N LYS A 51 8.87 6.90 -2.53
CA LYS A 51 9.55 6.06 -1.53
C LYS A 51 8.54 5.33 -0.67
N SER A 52 8.84 4.07 -0.38
CA SER A 52 8.18 3.31 0.68
C SER A 52 8.72 3.79 2.02
N LEU A 53 7.84 3.95 3.00
CA LEU A 53 8.18 4.25 4.37
C LEU A 53 8.19 2.95 5.19
N PRO A 54 8.94 2.90 6.30
CA PRO A 54 9.11 1.68 7.09
C PRO A 54 7.77 1.10 7.50
N LEU A 55 7.67 -0.23 7.41
CA LEU A 55 6.56 -0.98 7.98
C LEU A 55 6.56 -0.73 9.50
N ARG A 56 5.43 -0.25 10.03
CA ARG A 56 5.22 -0.25 11.48
C ARG A 56 4.51 -1.54 11.83
N ALA A 57 5.16 -2.36 12.64
CA ALA A 57 4.58 -3.51 13.30
C ALA A 57 4.67 -3.25 14.81
N ASP A 58 3.56 -3.00 15.47
CA ASP A 58 3.50 -2.65 16.90
C ASP A 58 3.53 -3.89 17.82
N GLY A 59 3.96 -5.05 17.29
CA GLY A 59 3.96 -6.33 17.99
C GLY A 59 2.57 -6.94 18.18
N ARG A 60 1.50 -6.27 17.72
CA ARG A 60 0.16 -6.87 17.63
C ARG A 60 -0.02 -7.46 16.25
N PHE A 61 -0.62 -8.65 16.18
CA PHE A 61 -0.86 -9.43 14.96
C PHE A 61 -1.62 -8.67 13.84
N MET A 62 -2.18 -7.50 14.13
CA MET A 62 -3.23 -6.84 13.35
C MET A 62 -2.81 -5.53 12.67
N GLU A 63 -1.61 -5.00 12.92
CA GLU A 63 -1.23 -3.68 12.38
C GLU A 63 -0.04 -3.77 11.42
N LEU A 64 -0.33 -3.88 10.13
CA LEU A 64 0.63 -3.62 9.06
C LEU A 64 0.35 -2.24 8.48
N GLY A 65 1.07 -1.23 8.98
CA GLY A 65 0.99 0.12 8.45
C GLY A 65 1.73 0.25 7.12
N LEU A 66 1.00 0.49 6.03
CA LEU A 66 1.59 0.86 4.75
C LEU A 66 1.68 2.37 4.62
N SER A 67 2.88 2.88 4.38
CA SER A 67 3.09 4.31 4.19
C SER A 67 4.02 4.56 3.00
N GLN A 68 3.61 5.49 2.14
CA GLN A 68 4.29 5.82 0.89
C GLN A 68 4.24 7.34 0.73
N SER A 69 5.28 7.92 0.14
CA SER A 69 5.34 9.37 -0.09
C SER A 69 5.91 9.71 -1.45
N PHE A 70 5.49 10.84 -1.99
CA PHE A 70 5.95 11.44 -3.24
C PHE A 70 5.75 12.95 -3.17
N LEU A 71 6.33 13.71 -4.10
CA LEU A 71 6.21 15.17 -4.13
C LEU A 71 4.76 15.62 -4.35
N GLU A 72 4.32 16.65 -3.64
CA GLU A 72 2.95 17.20 -3.73
C GLU A 72 2.55 17.55 -5.17
N TYR A 73 3.51 17.99 -5.99
CA TYR A 73 3.35 18.21 -7.43
C TYR A 73 2.64 17.05 -8.15
N GLY A 74 2.88 15.80 -7.72
CA GLY A 74 2.21 14.62 -8.24
C GLY A 74 0.69 14.63 -8.03
N LEU A 75 0.19 15.17 -6.91
CA LEU A 75 -1.25 15.31 -6.67
C LEU A 75 -1.87 16.26 -7.69
N TRP A 76 -1.19 17.37 -7.94
CA TRP A 76 -1.66 18.40 -8.87
C TRP A 76 -1.76 17.86 -10.30
N GLN A 77 -0.79 17.05 -10.72
CA GLN A 77 -0.82 16.37 -12.01
C GLN A 77 -1.93 15.31 -12.09
N ASN A 78 -2.10 14.52 -11.02
CA ASN A 78 -3.13 13.48 -10.96
C ASN A 78 -4.54 14.03 -11.12
N PHE A 79 -4.83 15.16 -10.46
CA PHE A 79 -6.15 15.79 -10.51
C PHE A 79 -6.28 16.85 -11.60
N GLY A 80 -5.17 17.25 -12.24
CA GLY A 80 -5.14 18.35 -13.20
C GLY A 80 -5.43 19.72 -12.55
N THR A 81 -5.08 19.88 -11.27
CA THR A 81 -5.32 21.07 -10.43
C THR A 81 -4.00 21.81 -10.13
N GLY A 82 -4.03 22.97 -9.45
CA GLY A 82 -2.83 23.66 -8.96
C GLY A 82 -2.93 25.18 -9.01
N LYS A 83 -1.79 25.88 -9.07
CA LYS A 83 -1.68 27.36 -9.00
C LYS A 83 -2.61 28.12 -9.96
N GLU A 84 -3.05 27.51 -11.05
CA GLU A 84 -3.92 28.14 -12.05
C GLU A 84 -5.42 27.88 -11.83
N ILE A 85 -5.82 26.99 -10.91
CA ILE A 85 -7.24 26.63 -10.68
C ILE A 85 -7.48 26.36 -9.18
N PRO A 86 -7.86 27.37 -8.37
CA PRO A 86 -8.47 27.16 -7.06
C PRO A 86 -9.81 26.41 -7.20
N ARG A 87 -10.20 25.60 -6.21
CA ARG A 87 -11.56 25.05 -6.13
C ARG A 87 -12.57 26.20 -6.10
N GLY A 88 -13.44 26.29 -7.12
CA GLY A 88 -14.46 27.35 -7.24
C GLY A 88 -14.18 28.44 -8.29
N ASN A 89 -13.07 28.36 -9.03
CA ASN A 89 -12.84 29.23 -10.20
C ASN A 89 -13.17 28.45 -11.49
N ASN A 90 -14.05 29.00 -12.34
CA ASN A 90 -14.49 28.41 -13.62
C ASN A 90 -13.38 28.35 -14.69
N GLY A 91 -12.16 28.81 -14.37
CA GLY A 91 -10.98 28.63 -15.22
C GLY A 91 -10.82 29.69 -16.30
N ASP A 92 -11.62 30.76 -16.27
CA ASP A 92 -11.49 31.88 -17.20
C ASP A 92 -10.46 32.88 -16.67
N ILE A 93 -9.18 32.53 -16.82
CA ILE A 93 -8.02 33.34 -16.41
C ILE A 93 -7.44 34.14 -17.60
N GLY A 94 -8.17 34.24 -18.72
CA GLY A 94 -7.72 34.92 -19.93
C GLY A 94 -6.51 34.26 -20.62
N ARG A 95 -6.17 33.03 -20.23
CA ARG A 95 -5.05 32.25 -20.77
C ARG A 95 -5.39 30.77 -20.87
N GLU A 96 -4.76 30.10 -21.82
CA GLU A 96 -5.01 28.69 -22.07
C GLU A 96 -4.56 27.81 -20.89
N ARG A 97 -5.42 26.86 -20.51
CA ARG A 97 -5.16 25.95 -19.39
C ARG A 97 -4.01 25.00 -19.75
N LYS A 98 -2.83 25.24 -19.17
CA LYS A 98 -1.65 24.38 -19.39
C LYS A 98 -1.77 22.98 -18.79
N ARG A 99 -2.46 22.81 -17.66
CA ARG A 99 -2.47 21.54 -16.91
C ARG A 99 -3.72 20.71 -17.17
N LYS A 100 -3.54 19.51 -17.74
CA LYS A 100 -4.59 18.50 -17.96
C LYS A 100 -4.51 17.39 -16.89
N LYS A 101 -5.64 16.75 -16.60
CA LYS A 101 -5.70 15.63 -15.63
C LYS A 101 -4.91 14.43 -16.16
N LYS A 102 -3.90 13.99 -15.42
CA LYS A 102 -3.05 12.84 -15.76
C LYS A 102 -3.09 11.84 -14.60
N PRO A 103 -4.07 10.91 -14.53
CA PRO A 103 -4.32 10.07 -13.36
C PRO A 103 -3.28 8.95 -13.18
N TRP A 104 -2.03 9.33 -12.92
CA TRP A 104 -0.86 8.43 -12.92
C TRP A 104 -0.81 7.52 -11.70
N PHE A 105 -1.35 7.93 -10.54
CA PHE A 105 -1.32 7.11 -9.33
C PHE A 105 -2.70 6.57 -8.94
N SER A 106 -3.75 7.39 -8.98
CA SER A 106 -4.97 7.10 -8.22
C SER A 106 -5.71 5.84 -8.66
N ARG A 107 -5.78 5.56 -9.97
CA ARG A 107 -6.50 4.39 -10.49
C ARG A 107 -5.79 3.08 -10.16
N LYS A 108 -4.46 3.06 -10.37
CA LYS A 108 -3.65 1.88 -10.09
C LYS A 108 -3.48 1.66 -8.59
N TYR A 109 -3.29 2.74 -7.83
CA TYR A 109 -3.23 2.68 -6.37
C TYR A 109 -4.49 2.08 -5.75
N TYR A 110 -5.69 2.50 -6.21
CA TYR A 110 -6.94 1.91 -5.72
C TYR A 110 -7.02 0.40 -5.97
N ALA A 111 -6.71 -0.05 -7.20
CA ALA A 111 -6.71 -1.47 -7.53
C ALA A 111 -5.73 -2.26 -6.64
N SER A 112 -4.55 -1.71 -6.42
CA SER A 112 -3.55 -2.36 -5.57
C SER A 112 -3.97 -2.39 -4.10
N VAL A 113 -4.58 -1.33 -3.57
CA VAL A 113 -5.14 -1.34 -2.21
C VAL A 113 -6.21 -2.43 -2.06
N MET A 114 -7.02 -2.70 -3.09
CA MET A 114 -7.96 -3.82 -3.05
C MET A 114 -7.26 -5.18 -3.02
N ASN A 115 -6.19 -5.37 -3.80
CA ASN A 115 -5.40 -6.60 -3.73
C ASN A 115 -4.76 -6.79 -2.34
N LEU A 116 -4.27 -5.71 -1.73
CA LEU A 116 -3.73 -5.75 -0.37
C LEU A 116 -4.82 -6.12 0.66
N ARG A 117 -6.01 -5.53 0.54
CA ARG A 117 -7.17 -5.86 1.37
C ARG A 117 -7.49 -7.35 1.30
N ASP A 118 -7.60 -7.90 0.10
CA ASP A 118 -7.99 -9.30 -0.11
C ASP A 118 -6.92 -10.24 0.48
N PHE A 119 -5.64 -9.96 0.26
CA PHE A 119 -4.54 -10.70 0.88
C PHE A 119 -4.58 -10.67 2.41
N LEU A 120 -4.81 -9.51 3.01
CA LEU A 120 -4.89 -9.36 4.46
C LEU A 120 -6.10 -10.10 5.04
N ALA A 121 -7.26 -10.03 4.37
CA ALA A 121 -8.46 -10.74 4.76
C ALA A 121 -8.24 -12.27 4.79
N ASP A 122 -7.63 -12.82 3.73
CA ASP A 122 -7.32 -14.24 3.63
C ASP A 122 -6.32 -14.70 4.70
N ASN A 123 -5.28 -13.92 4.95
CA ASN A 123 -4.28 -14.23 5.98
C ASN A 123 -4.90 -14.19 7.39
N MET A 124 -5.70 -13.16 7.68
CA MET A 124 -6.35 -13.00 8.98
C MET A 124 -7.35 -14.13 9.25
N ALA A 125 -8.10 -14.57 8.23
CA ALA A 125 -9.02 -15.70 8.35
C ALA A 125 -8.27 -17.01 8.65
N LYS A 126 -7.15 -17.27 7.95
CA LYS A 126 -6.32 -18.46 8.19
C LYS A 126 -5.75 -18.49 9.60
N GLU A 127 -5.28 -17.35 10.11
CA GLU A 127 -4.77 -17.25 11.48
C GLU A 127 -5.85 -17.50 12.51
N PHE A 128 -7.04 -16.90 12.35
CA PHE A 128 -8.15 -17.12 13.26
C PHE A 128 -8.55 -18.60 13.32
N VAL A 129 -8.68 -19.26 12.17
CA VAL A 129 -8.98 -20.70 12.10
C VAL A 129 -7.87 -21.52 12.77
N GLY A 130 -6.60 -21.18 12.55
CA GLY A 130 -5.46 -21.85 13.19
C GLY A 130 -5.51 -21.77 14.72
N VAL A 131 -5.75 -20.58 15.26
CA VAL A 131 -5.86 -20.35 16.71
C VAL A 131 -7.03 -21.14 17.31
N VAL A 132 -8.20 -21.08 16.68
CA VAL A 132 -9.39 -21.80 17.16
C VAL A 132 -9.16 -23.31 17.09
N ALA A 133 -8.65 -23.83 15.97
CA ALA A 133 -8.36 -25.26 15.83
C ALA A 133 -7.35 -25.75 16.88
N GLN A 134 -6.32 -24.96 17.16
CA GLN A 134 -5.34 -25.26 18.20
C GLN A 134 -5.94 -25.25 19.60
N SER A 135 -6.83 -24.29 19.89
CA SER A 135 -7.51 -24.21 21.19
C SER A 135 -8.45 -25.38 21.46
N LEU A 136 -8.95 -26.02 20.39
CA LEU A 136 -9.85 -27.16 20.44
C LEU A 136 -9.13 -28.51 20.27
N ASP A 137 -7.82 -28.52 20.03
CA ASP A 137 -7.03 -29.75 19.91
C ASP A 137 -6.76 -30.35 21.30
N ASP A 138 -7.33 -31.53 21.52
CA ASP A 138 -7.25 -32.32 22.74
C ASP A 138 -5.81 -32.61 23.21
N LYS A 139 -4.87 -32.73 22.26
CA LYS A 139 -3.43 -32.87 22.58
C LYS A 139 -2.85 -31.55 23.07
N TYR A 140 -3.23 -30.44 22.46
CA TYR A 140 -2.72 -29.13 22.86
C TYR A 140 -3.22 -28.76 24.26
N LEU A 141 -4.50 -29.05 24.54
CA LEU A 141 -5.09 -28.87 25.86
C LEU A 141 -4.31 -29.65 26.92
N ARG A 142 -4.01 -30.95 26.74
CA ARG A 142 -3.36 -31.82 27.75
C ARG A 142 -1.90 -31.50 28.10
N TYR A 143 -1.19 -30.72 27.30
CA TYR A 143 0.27 -30.52 27.47
C TYR A 143 0.69 -29.05 27.65
N ASN A 144 -0.25 -28.09 27.60
CA ASN A 144 0.04 -26.65 27.69
C ASN A 144 -0.82 -25.93 28.74
N HIS A 145 -1.18 -26.60 29.84
CA HIS A 145 -1.72 -25.93 31.05
C HIS A 145 -0.60 -25.25 31.85
#